data_AF-A0A0D2IVS9-F1
#
_entry.id   AF-A0A0D2IVS9-F1
#
_cell.length_a   1.000
_cell.length_b   1.000
_cell.length_c   1.000
_cell.angle_alpha   90.00
_cell.angle_beta   90.00
_cell.angle_gamma   90.00
#
_symmetry.space_group_name_H-M   'P 1'
#
loop_
_entity.id
_entity.type
_entity.pdbx_description
1 polymer ?
#
loop_
_entity_poly.entity_id
_entity_poly.type
_entity_poly.pdbx_seq_one_letter_code
_entity_poly.pdbx_strand_id
1 'polypeptide(L)'
;MSLVESPALRRGIEHVFVIGGGQVYRDALASERCAALHVTHIEDDPPCDTVFPAVDPSAVDCPFRVWSAAAPKREGGVRYSFVTYVRAGSGGSGGGKGEEADEKLEELRLPPGMASRHDEMQYLDLVSELINEGNPRGDRTGTGTLSKFGVQSRYNLRHGMFPLLTTKRVFWRGVMEELLWFIRGSTDAHELRDRGIHIWDGNSSRDFLDGRGLHHREEGDLGPVYGFQWRHFGAQYVDRHTDYSGQGVDQLAEVVRMIRETPEDRRIILTAWNPAALPDMALPPCHMTAQVRPGPRF
;
A
#
# COMPACT_ATOMS: atom_id res chain seq x y z
N MET A 1 -7.64 -38.82 8.10
CA MET A 1 -6.32 -38.54 8.72
C MET A 1 -5.85 -39.58 9.76
N SER A 2 -6.52 -40.72 9.97
CA SER A 2 -6.15 -41.69 11.03
C SER A 2 -4.82 -42.44 10.80
N LEU A 3 -4.35 -42.54 9.55
CA LEU A 3 -3.09 -43.23 9.20
C LEU A 3 -1.83 -42.58 9.78
N VAL A 4 -1.81 -41.25 9.92
CA VAL A 4 -0.65 -40.49 10.42
C VAL A 4 -0.57 -40.47 11.96
N GLU A 5 -1.62 -40.94 12.63
CA GLU A 5 -1.70 -40.96 14.10
C GLU A 5 -1.05 -42.21 14.71
N SER A 6 -0.58 -43.14 13.87
CA SER A 6 0.21 -44.29 14.32
C SER A 6 1.47 -43.84 15.07
N PRO A 7 1.72 -44.35 16.30
CA PRO A 7 2.89 -44.01 17.11
C PRO A 7 4.23 -44.25 16.41
N ALA A 8 4.28 -45.20 15.45
CA ALA A 8 5.47 -45.52 14.68
C ALA A 8 5.80 -44.46 13.62
N LEU A 9 4.78 -43.85 13.01
CA LEU A 9 4.94 -42.82 11.99
C LEU A 9 5.13 -41.43 12.59
N ARG A 10 4.52 -41.17 13.76
CA ARG A 10 4.61 -39.89 14.47
C ARG A 10 6.04 -39.43 14.80
N ARG A 11 7.00 -40.35 14.96
CA ARG A 11 8.40 -39.99 15.28
C ARG A 11 9.29 -39.80 14.05
N GLY A 12 8.83 -40.19 12.85
CA GLY A 12 9.63 -40.18 11.62
C GLY A 12 9.16 -39.20 10.55
N ILE A 13 8.00 -38.54 10.75
CA ILE A 13 7.43 -37.59 9.80
C ILE A 13 7.52 -36.19 10.39
N GLU A 14 8.30 -35.32 9.73
CA GLU A 14 8.44 -33.92 10.12
C GLU A 14 7.29 -33.06 9.61
N HIS A 15 6.89 -33.25 8.34
CA HIS A 15 5.84 -32.46 7.68
C HIS A 15 4.92 -33.34 6.82
N VAL A 16 3.65 -32.92 6.69
CA VAL A 16 2.66 -33.56 5.82
C VAL A 16 2.17 -32.55 4.81
N PHE A 17 2.36 -32.85 3.52
CA PHE A 17 1.87 -32.03 2.41
C PHE A 17 0.69 -32.71 1.72
N VAL A 18 -0.41 -31.98 1.58
CA VAL A 18 -1.54 -32.40 0.75
C VAL A 18 -1.30 -31.91 -0.67
N ILE A 19 -1.15 -32.84 -1.62
CA ILE A 19 -0.77 -32.53 -3.02
C ILE A 19 -1.90 -32.76 -4.03
N GLY A 20 -3.15 -32.87 -3.56
CA GLY A 20 -4.36 -32.91 -4.39
C GLY A 20 -5.07 -34.26 -4.46
N GLY A 21 -6.13 -34.42 -5.26
CA GLY A 21 -6.78 -33.42 -6.16
C GLY A 21 -7.94 -32.62 -5.51
N GLY A 22 -8.85 -32.06 -6.33
CA GLY A 22 -9.86 -31.08 -5.90
C GLY A 22 -10.65 -31.40 -4.63
N GLN A 23 -11.16 -32.63 -4.48
CA GLN A 23 -11.87 -33.04 -3.25
C GLN A 23 -10.94 -33.12 -2.03
N VAL A 24 -9.73 -33.65 -2.21
CA VAL A 24 -8.73 -33.75 -1.14
C VAL A 24 -8.33 -32.37 -0.65
N TYR A 25 -8.22 -31.39 -1.55
CA TYR A 25 -8.00 -30.00 -1.17
C TYR A 25 -9.17 -29.41 -0.38
N ARG A 26 -10.42 -29.65 -0.79
CA ARG A 26 -11.60 -29.19 -0.01
C ARG A 26 -11.56 -29.72 1.41
N ASP A 27 -11.34 -31.03 1.57
CA ASP A 27 -11.32 -31.68 2.87
C ASP A 27 -10.14 -31.20 3.73
N ALA A 28 -8.98 -30.95 3.10
CA ALA A 28 -7.80 -30.42 3.80
C ALA A 28 -8.01 -28.97 4.27
N LEU A 29 -8.60 -28.10 3.44
CA LEU A 29 -8.84 -26.71 3.79
C LEU A 29 -9.88 -26.54 4.89
N ALA A 30 -10.89 -27.43 4.92
CA ALA A 30 -11.86 -27.50 6.00
C ALA A 30 -11.25 -27.96 7.34
N SER A 31 -10.12 -28.66 7.31
CA SER A 31 -9.45 -29.13 8.51
C SER A 31 -8.64 -28.03 9.20
N GLU A 32 -8.86 -27.86 10.50
CA GLU A 32 -8.07 -26.96 11.37
C GLU A 32 -6.57 -27.32 11.37
N ARG A 33 -6.21 -28.54 10.98
CA ARG A 33 -4.81 -28.99 10.89
C ARG A 33 -4.08 -28.45 9.65
N CYS A 34 -4.79 -27.88 8.67
CA CYS A 34 -4.15 -27.22 7.54
C CYS A 34 -3.62 -25.85 8.00
N ALA A 35 -2.32 -25.80 8.30
CA ALA A 35 -1.66 -24.61 8.84
C ALA A 35 -1.26 -23.59 7.76
N ALA A 36 -0.95 -24.06 6.55
CA ALA A 36 -0.50 -23.22 5.45
C ALA A 36 -0.94 -23.76 4.09
N LEU A 37 -0.99 -22.86 3.11
CA LEU A 37 -1.15 -23.17 1.69
C LEU A 37 0.05 -22.61 0.92
N HIS A 38 0.60 -23.42 0.03
CA HIS A 38 1.61 -22.98 -0.94
C HIS A 38 1.01 -23.10 -2.34
N VAL A 39 0.69 -21.96 -2.93
CA VAL A 39 -0.06 -21.88 -4.19
C VAL A 39 0.82 -21.27 -5.27
N THR A 40 0.96 -21.98 -6.39
CA THR A 40 1.46 -21.41 -7.63
C THR A 40 0.28 -20.78 -8.36
N HIS A 41 0.19 -19.46 -8.33
CA HIS A 41 -0.86 -18.73 -9.03
C HIS A 41 -0.45 -18.52 -10.48
N ILE A 42 -1.10 -19.24 -11.40
CA ILE A 42 -0.94 -19.06 -12.85
C ILE A 42 -1.81 -17.88 -13.29
N GLU A 43 -1.24 -16.91 -14.00
CA GLU A 43 -2.01 -15.73 -14.48
C GLU A 43 -2.84 -16.03 -15.74
N ASP A 44 -2.49 -17.10 -16.45
CA ASP A 44 -3.28 -17.65 -17.55
C ASP A 44 -4.50 -18.42 -17.03
N ASP A 45 -5.58 -18.46 -17.82
CA ASP A 45 -6.81 -19.19 -17.48
C ASP A 45 -7.03 -20.33 -18.49
N PRO A 46 -6.27 -21.44 -18.38
CA PRO A 46 -6.41 -22.56 -19.29
C PRO A 46 -7.72 -23.33 -19.02
N PRO A 47 -8.29 -24.00 -20.03
CA PRO A 47 -9.43 -24.87 -19.82
C PRO A 47 -9.08 -26.00 -18.84
N CYS A 48 -9.82 -26.09 -17.74
CA CYS A 48 -9.63 -27.08 -16.67
C CYS A 48 -10.93 -27.84 -16.37
N ASP A 49 -10.84 -29.13 -16.04
CA ASP A 49 -11.96 -29.96 -15.58
C ASP A 49 -12.05 -30.06 -14.04
N THR A 50 -10.98 -29.63 -13.36
CA THR A 50 -10.83 -29.69 -11.90
C THR A 50 -10.36 -28.33 -11.41
N VAL A 51 -10.99 -27.84 -10.34
CA VAL A 51 -10.67 -26.52 -9.74
C VAL A 51 -10.16 -26.66 -8.31
N PHE A 52 -9.18 -25.81 -7.96
CA PHE A 52 -8.78 -25.61 -6.58
C PHE A 52 -9.88 -24.85 -5.82
N PRO A 53 -10.19 -25.18 -4.56
CA PRO A 53 -11.21 -24.44 -3.80
C PRO A 53 -10.81 -22.98 -3.63
N ALA A 54 -11.77 -22.06 -3.78
CA ALA A 54 -11.49 -20.63 -3.66
C ALA A 54 -10.99 -20.28 -2.24
N VAL A 55 -9.90 -19.52 -2.19
CA VAL A 55 -9.35 -18.93 -0.96
C VAL A 55 -9.31 -17.44 -1.20
N ASP A 56 -10.22 -16.72 -0.54
CA ASP A 56 -10.29 -15.26 -0.61
C ASP A 56 -9.87 -14.68 0.74
N PRO A 57 -8.61 -14.21 0.89
CA PRO A 57 -8.14 -13.61 2.14
C PRO A 57 -8.89 -12.36 2.56
N SER A 58 -9.68 -11.74 1.66
CA SER A 58 -10.49 -10.57 1.97
C SER A 58 -11.87 -10.92 2.52
N ALA A 59 -12.31 -12.17 2.35
CA ALA A 59 -13.59 -12.64 2.87
C ALA A 59 -13.53 -12.75 4.41
N VAL A 60 -14.58 -12.25 5.07
CA VAL A 60 -14.68 -12.21 6.54
C VAL A 60 -14.50 -13.59 7.18
N ASP A 61 -15.00 -14.64 6.53
CA ASP A 61 -14.97 -16.01 7.04
C ASP A 61 -13.78 -16.83 6.53
N CYS A 62 -12.85 -16.22 5.80
CA CYS A 62 -11.67 -16.92 5.31
C CYS A 62 -10.69 -17.16 6.47
N PRO A 63 -10.37 -18.42 6.80
CA PRO A 63 -9.46 -18.70 7.89
C PRO A 63 -8.00 -18.52 7.49
N PHE A 64 -7.69 -17.99 6.30
CA PHE A 64 -6.32 -17.87 5.80
C PHE A 64 -5.98 -16.41 5.45
N ARG A 65 -4.77 -16.00 5.81
CA ARG A 65 -4.19 -14.70 5.45
C ARG A 65 -2.96 -14.89 4.58
N VAL A 66 -2.70 -13.95 3.68
CA VAL A 66 -1.47 -13.95 2.88
C VAL A 66 -0.27 -13.78 3.82
N TRP A 67 0.71 -14.66 3.70
CA TRP A 67 1.99 -14.59 4.41
C TRP A 67 3.09 -13.98 3.54
N SER A 68 3.19 -14.45 2.30
CA SER A 68 4.20 -13.99 1.35
C SER A 68 3.69 -14.15 -0.07
N ALA A 69 4.00 -13.20 -0.96
CA ALA A 69 3.72 -13.32 -2.38
C ALA A 69 4.96 -12.90 -3.19
N ALA A 70 5.53 -13.84 -3.93
CA ALA A 70 6.68 -13.59 -4.78
C ALA A 70 6.30 -12.80 -6.04
N ALA A 71 7.27 -12.07 -6.60
CA ALA A 71 7.10 -11.42 -7.90
C ALA A 71 6.79 -12.46 -9.01
N PRO A 72 5.94 -12.12 -10.00
CA PRO A 72 5.65 -13.02 -11.11
C PRO A 72 6.89 -13.40 -11.92
N LYS A 73 7.00 -14.68 -12.25
CA LYS A 73 8.02 -15.27 -13.13
C LYS A 73 7.38 -15.71 -14.44
N ARG A 74 8.20 -15.96 -15.46
CA ARG A 74 7.76 -16.49 -16.74
C ARG A 74 8.61 -17.68 -17.16
N GLU A 75 7.96 -18.78 -17.52
CA GLU A 75 8.61 -20.01 -17.99
C GLU A 75 7.72 -20.69 -19.01
N GLY A 76 8.28 -21.15 -20.13
CA GLY A 76 7.50 -21.83 -21.17
C GLY A 76 6.34 -21.00 -21.75
N GLY A 77 6.40 -19.68 -21.67
CA GLY A 77 5.33 -18.78 -22.10
C GLY A 77 4.29 -18.44 -21.04
N VAL A 78 4.22 -19.24 -19.97
CA VAL A 78 3.27 -19.11 -18.87
C VAL A 78 3.81 -18.14 -17.82
N ARG A 79 2.95 -17.25 -17.32
CA ARG A 79 3.29 -16.32 -16.25
C ARG A 79 2.67 -16.80 -14.94
N TYR A 80 3.46 -16.89 -13.88
CA TYR A 80 3.01 -17.42 -12.60
C TYR A 80 3.70 -16.73 -11.41
N SER A 81 3.15 -16.85 -10.21
CA SER A 81 3.75 -16.38 -8.96
C SER A 81 3.55 -17.39 -7.83
N PHE A 82 4.39 -17.34 -6.80
CA PHE A 82 4.26 -18.18 -5.61
C PHE A 82 3.62 -17.37 -4.49
N VAL A 83 2.52 -17.86 -3.94
CA VAL A 83 1.81 -17.23 -2.83
C VAL A 83 1.68 -18.24 -1.70
N THR A 84 2.10 -17.82 -0.51
CA THR A 84 1.91 -18.59 0.72
C THR A 84 0.84 -17.94 1.56
N TYR A 85 -0.10 -18.73 2.02
CA TYR A 85 -1.13 -18.34 2.97
C TYR A 85 -0.93 -19.11 4.27
N VAL A 86 -1.25 -18.49 5.40
CA VAL A 86 -1.20 -19.12 6.73
C VAL A 86 -2.54 -18.98 7.43
N ARG A 87 -2.93 -19.95 8.25
CA ARG A 87 -4.20 -19.92 8.96
C ARG A 87 -4.22 -18.77 9.98
N ALA A 88 -5.28 -17.98 10.01
CA ALA A 88 -5.54 -17.01 11.05
C ALA A 88 -5.74 -17.76 12.38
N GLY A 89 -4.95 -17.43 13.41
CA GLY A 89 -4.99 -18.11 14.71
C GLY A 89 -3.89 -19.14 14.93
N SER A 90 -3.18 -19.61 13.90
CA SER A 90 -1.89 -20.30 14.09
C SER A 90 -0.73 -19.34 14.42
N GLY A 91 -1.02 -18.03 14.41
CA GLY A 91 -0.34 -17.02 15.22
C GLY A 91 -1.46 -16.17 15.86
N GLY A 92 -1.59 -16.27 17.19
CA GLY A 92 -2.80 -15.88 17.92
C GLY A 92 -3.09 -14.38 17.90
N SER A 93 -4.38 -14.03 17.82
CA SER A 93 -4.90 -12.76 18.29
C SER A 93 -4.97 -12.78 19.81
N GLY A 94 -4.06 -12.09 20.47
CA GLY A 94 -4.11 -11.85 21.89
C GLY A 94 -3.23 -10.66 22.23
N GLY A 95 -3.74 -9.70 22.99
CA GLY A 95 -2.96 -8.58 23.53
C GLY A 95 -1.95 -9.00 24.61
N GLY A 96 -1.20 -10.08 24.35
CA GLY A 96 -0.11 -10.58 25.18
C GLY A 96 1.22 -9.95 24.77
N LYS A 97 2.10 -9.80 25.76
CA LYS A 97 3.45 -9.23 25.62
C LYS A 97 4.22 -9.95 24.49
N GLY A 98 5.02 -9.19 23.74
CA GLY A 98 5.63 -9.58 22.47
C GLY A 98 6.51 -10.84 22.44
N GLU A 99 6.80 -11.49 23.57
CA GLU A 99 7.57 -12.75 23.61
C GLU A 99 6.72 -13.99 23.25
N GLU A 100 5.42 -14.05 23.63
CA GLU A 100 4.54 -15.21 23.33
C GLU A 100 4.07 -15.28 21.86
N ALA A 101 4.09 -14.14 21.16
CA ALA A 101 3.71 -14.06 19.76
C ALA A 101 4.82 -14.58 18.83
N ASP A 102 6.09 -14.34 19.19
CA ASP A 102 7.26 -14.85 18.48
C ASP A 102 7.39 -16.37 18.61
N GLU A 103 7.15 -16.95 19.80
CA GLU A 103 7.21 -18.42 20.01
C GLU A 103 6.17 -19.20 19.17
N LYS A 104 4.99 -18.62 18.90
CA LYS A 104 3.94 -19.29 18.08
C LYS A 104 4.19 -19.18 16.57
N LEU A 105 4.91 -18.17 16.13
CA LEU A 105 5.36 -18.06 14.74
C LEU A 105 6.51 -19.02 14.45
N GLU A 106 7.35 -19.34 15.43
CA GLU A 106 8.37 -20.40 15.33
C GLU A 106 7.78 -21.81 15.08
N GLU A 107 6.55 -22.09 15.51
CA GLU A 107 5.90 -23.40 15.29
C GLU A 107 5.48 -23.62 13.82
N LEU A 108 5.17 -22.56 13.10
CA LEU A 108 5.08 -22.61 11.64
C LEU A 108 6.50 -22.53 11.07
N ARG A 109 7.24 -23.65 11.20
CA ARG A 109 8.51 -23.90 10.49
C ARG A 109 8.25 -23.99 8.98
N LEU A 110 7.83 -22.89 8.37
CA LEU A 110 7.83 -22.73 6.94
C LEU A 110 9.30 -22.75 6.52
N PRO A 111 9.70 -23.57 5.53
CA PRO A 111 11.09 -23.68 5.12
C PRO A 111 11.66 -22.28 4.82
N PRO A 112 12.84 -21.91 5.36
CA PRO A 112 13.43 -20.57 5.24
C PRO A 112 13.59 -20.04 3.79
N GLY A 113 13.54 -20.93 2.79
CA GLY A 113 13.58 -20.58 1.36
C GLY A 113 12.22 -20.35 0.68
N MET A 114 11.09 -20.50 1.38
CA MET A 114 9.74 -20.37 0.79
C MET A 114 9.09 -19.00 1.01
N ALA A 115 9.51 -18.22 2.00
CA ALA A 115 8.97 -16.89 2.24
C ALA A 115 9.84 -15.82 1.56
N SER A 116 9.26 -15.06 0.64
CA SER A 116 9.89 -13.81 0.19
C SER A 116 10.07 -12.88 1.39
N ARG A 117 11.22 -12.22 1.49
CA ARG A 117 11.45 -11.18 2.52
C ARG A 117 10.31 -10.16 2.47
N HIS A 118 9.73 -9.84 3.61
CA HIS A 118 8.56 -8.97 3.70
C HIS A 118 8.86 -7.57 3.12
N ASP A 119 7.92 -6.99 2.36
CA ASP A 119 8.15 -5.72 1.66
C ASP A 119 8.46 -4.55 2.61
N GLU A 120 7.96 -4.59 3.85
CA GLU A 120 8.28 -3.60 4.90
C GLU A 120 9.78 -3.50 5.20
N MET A 121 10.56 -4.56 4.94
CA MET A 121 12.01 -4.52 5.12
C MET A 121 12.67 -3.45 4.25
N GLN A 122 12.09 -3.07 3.11
CA GLN A 122 12.60 -1.96 2.29
C GLN A 122 12.57 -0.62 3.03
N TYR A 123 11.55 -0.39 3.87
CA TYR A 123 11.45 0.81 4.70
C TYR A 123 12.44 0.74 5.86
N LEU A 124 12.53 -0.40 6.55
CA LEU A 124 13.41 -0.58 7.71
C LEU A 124 14.90 -0.51 7.33
N ASP A 125 15.27 -1.15 6.23
CA ASP A 125 16.64 -1.13 5.70
C ASP A 125 17.03 0.30 5.31
N LEU A 126 16.12 1.06 4.68
CA LEU A 126 16.36 2.45 4.32
C LEU A 126 16.57 3.34 5.57
N VAL A 127 15.75 3.16 6.61
CA VAL A 127 15.92 3.90 7.87
C VAL A 127 17.27 3.56 8.52
N SER A 128 17.61 2.27 8.57
CA SER A 128 18.90 1.80 9.11
C SER A 128 20.08 2.40 8.33
N GLU A 129 20.00 2.39 6.99
CA GLU A 129 21.03 2.97 6.13
C GLU A 129 21.18 4.48 6.35
N LEU A 130 20.07 5.23 6.46
CA LEU A 130 20.12 6.67 6.73
C LEU A 130 20.76 6.99 8.09
N ILE A 131 20.51 6.18 9.11
CA ILE A 131 21.10 6.37 10.45
C ILE A 131 22.62 6.10 10.43
N ASN A 132 23.05 5.06 9.72
CA ASN A 132 24.44 4.62 9.72
C ASN A 132 25.33 5.40 8.73
N GLU A 133 24.78 5.75 7.56
CA GLU A 133 25.56 6.25 6.41
C GLU A 133 24.99 7.54 5.80
N GLY A 134 23.88 8.07 6.34
CA GLY A 134 23.21 9.24 5.80
C GLY A 134 24.07 10.51 5.84
N ASN A 135 23.94 11.35 4.81
CA ASN A 135 24.67 12.61 4.75
C ASN A 135 24.02 13.65 5.67
N PRO A 136 24.73 14.21 6.67
CA PRO A 136 24.18 15.27 7.50
C PRO A 136 23.96 16.55 6.69
N ARG A 137 22.77 17.13 6.83
CA ARG A 137 22.36 18.37 6.17
C ARG A 137 21.62 19.27 7.15
N GLY A 138 21.78 20.59 7.00
CA GLY A 138 20.82 21.55 7.56
C GLY A 138 19.49 21.49 6.81
N ASP A 139 18.46 22.13 7.36
CA ASP A 139 17.15 22.27 6.72
C ASP A 139 16.49 23.61 7.07
N ARG A 140 15.37 23.92 6.42
CA ARG A 140 14.62 25.18 6.63
C ARG A 140 14.00 25.33 8.02
N THR A 141 13.88 24.24 8.78
CA THR A 141 13.32 24.21 10.13
C THR A 141 14.37 24.42 11.21
N GLY A 142 15.66 24.25 10.87
CA GLY A 142 16.78 24.35 11.80
C GLY A 142 17.06 23.06 12.59
N THR A 143 16.29 21.99 12.38
CA THR A 143 16.44 20.71 13.11
C THR A 143 17.65 19.92 12.62
N GLY A 144 17.89 19.92 11.31
CA GLY A 144 18.89 19.09 10.66
C GLY A 144 18.34 17.71 10.26
N THR A 145 18.97 17.09 9.26
CA THR A 145 18.55 15.81 8.69
C THR A 145 19.75 14.92 8.35
N LEU A 146 19.52 13.61 8.32
CA LEU A 146 20.36 12.64 7.64
C LEU A 146 19.69 12.30 6.30
N SER A 147 20.42 12.40 5.20
CA SER A 147 19.83 12.40 3.86
C SER A 147 20.53 11.48 2.87
N LYS A 148 19.73 10.92 1.97
CA LYS A 148 20.17 10.16 0.78
C LYS A 148 19.32 10.60 -0.41
N PHE A 149 19.91 10.63 -1.59
CA PHE A 149 19.25 11.06 -2.82
C PHE A 149 18.99 9.88 -3.76
N GLY A 150 17.80 9.84 -4.38
CA GLY A 150 17.47 8.85 -5.41
C GLY A 150 17.16 7.45 -4.86
N VAL A 151 16.29 7.34 -3.85
CA VAL A 151 15.87 6.05 -3.29
C VAL A 151 14.57 5.58 -3.92
N GLN A 152 14.44 4.25 -4.12
CA GLN A 152 13.23 3.63 -4.63
C GLN A 152 12.80 2.45 -3.76
N SER A 153 11.50 2.35 -3.51
CA SER A 153 10.86 1.18 -2.89
C SER A 153 9.74 0.68 -3.79
N ARG A 154 9.40 -0.62 -3.67
CA ARG A 154 8.34 -1.27 -4.46
C ARG A 154 7.51 -2.16 -3.53
N TYR A 155 6.21 -1.93 -3.49
CA TYR A 155 5.30 -2.70 -2.63
C TYR A 155 4.32 -3.51 -3.47
N ASN A 156 4.11 -4.78 -3.12
CA ASN A 156 3.15 -5.63 -3.77
C ASN A 156 1.73 -5.31 -3.29
N LEU A 157 0.82 -5.04 -4.23
CA LEU A 157 -0.61 -4.77 -3.98
C LEU A 157 -1.52 -5.92 -4.42
N ARG A 158 -0.94 -7.04 -4.89
CA ARG A 158 -1.69 -8.21 -5.37
C ARG A 158 -2.26 -9.01 -4.21
N HIS A 159 -3.24 -9.86 -4.49
CA HIS A 159 -3.80 -10.81 -3.52
C HIS A 159 -4.31 -10.14 -2.22
N GLY A 160 -4.80 -8.91 -2.30
CA GLY A 160 -5.29 -8.16 -1.14
C GLY A 160 -4.19 -7.63 -0.22
N MET A 161 -2.92 -7.68 -0.63
CA MET A 161 -1.82 -7.07 0.12
C MET A 161 -1.95 -5.54 0.13
N PHE A 162 -1.79 -4.95 1.31
CA PHE A 162 -1.83 -3.51 1.50
C PHE A 162 -0.62 -3.08 2.34
N PRO A 163 0.25 -2.18 1.84
CA PRO A 163 1.54 -1.86 2.47
C PRO A 163 1.38 -0.83 3.60
N LEU A 164 0.51 -1.14 4.56
CA LEU A 164 0.42 -0.40 5.81
C LEU A 164 1.50 -0.92 6.75
N LEU A 165 2.46 -0.07 7.10
CA LEU A 165 3.56 -0.44 8.00
C LEU A 165 3.02 -1.01 9.32
N THR A 166 3.65 -2.08 9.79
CA THR A 166 3.25 -2.81 11.00
C THR A 166 4.17 -2.55 12.18
N THR A 167 5.43 -2.19 11.92
CA THR A 167 6.42 -1.83 12.96
C THR A 167 6.10 -0.54 13.71
N LYS A 168 5.13 0.24 13.20
CA LYS A 168 4.53 1.38 13.91
C LYS A 168 3.09 1.55 13.47
N ARG A 169 2.22 2.01 14.37
CA ARG A 169 0.84 2.32 14.01
C ARG A 169 0.79 3.55 13.09
N VAL A 170 0.27 3.37 11.89
CA VAL A 170 0.03 4.45 10.92
C VAL A 170 -1.33 5.09 11.16
N PHE A 171 -1.43 6.41 11.03
CA PHE A 171 -2.68 7.15 11.17
C PHE A 171 -3.57 7.01 9.91
N TRP A 172 -4.10 5.80 9.69
CA TRP A 172 -4.85 5.44 8.49
C TRP A 172 -6.03 6.36 8.16
N ARG A 173 -6.81 6.73 9.18
CA ARG A 173 -7.95 7.65 9.01
C ARG A 173 -7.50 8.99 8.42
N GLY A 174 -6.38 9.54 8.88
CA GLY A 174 -5.82 10.78 8.33
C GLY A 174 -5.43 10.64 6.86
N VAL A 175 -4.73 9.56 6.50
CA VAL A 175 -4.33 9.28 5.10
C VAL A 175 -5.55 9.20 4.18
N MET A 176 -6.63 8.53 4.60
CA MET A 176 -7.84 8.39 3.79
C MET A 176 -8.63 9.70 3.64
N GLU A 177 -8.85 10.43 4.74
CA GLU A 177 -9.57 11.72 4.67
C GLU A 177 -8.80 12.74 3.83
N GLU A 178 -7.46 12.77 3.93
CA GLU A 178 -6.60 13.60 3.09
C GLU A 178 -6.67 13.22 1.61
N LEU A 179 -6.60 11.92 1.29
CA LEU A 179 -6.74 11.46 -0.09
C LEU A 179 -8.09 11.86 -0.69
N LEU A 180 -9.18 11.73 0.05
CA LEU A 180 -10.51 12.16 -0.38
C LEU A 180 -10.60 13.68 -0.52
N TRP A 181 -9.92 14.44 0.34
CA TRP A 181 -9.79 15.90 0.23
C TRP A 181 -9.04 16.31 -1.05
N PHE A 182 -7.93 15.65 -1.39
CA PHE A 182 -7.24 15.86 -2.67
C PHE A 182 -8.12 15.49 -3.87
N ILE A 183 -8.82 14.35 -3.82
CA ILE A 183 -9.72 13.92 -4.89
C ILE A 183 -10.83 14.96 -5.13
N ARG A 184 -11.37 15.58 -4.07
CA ARG A 184 -12.37 16.66 -4.21
C ARG A 184 -11.82 17.95 -4.82
N GLY A 185 -10.51 18.12 -4.91
CA GLY A 185 -9.90 19.37 -5.35
C GLY A 185 -9.88 20.47 -4.29
N SER A 186 -10.17 20.12 -3.03
CA SER A 186 -10.25 21.08 -1.93
C SER A 186 -8.87 21.63 -1.56
N THR A 187 -8.86 22.86 -1.10
CA THR A 187 -7.67 23.60 -0.63
C THR A 187 -7.86 24.20 0.76
N ASP A 188 -9.00 23.92 1.40
CA ASP A 188 -9.31 24.37 2.75
C ASP A 188 -8.90 23.33 3.81
N ALA A 189 -7.89 23.67 4.62
CA ALA A 189 -7.42 22.84 5.71
C ALA A 189 -8.49 22.64 6.81
N HIS A 190 -9.48 23.54 6.91
CA HIS A 190 -10.53 23.43 7.92
C HIS A 190 -11.41 22.18 7.73
N GLU A 191 -11.65 21.74 6.48
CA GLU A 191 -12.42 20.53 6.23
C GLU A 191 -11.79 19.29 6.86
N LEU A 192 -10.45 19.24 6.94
CA LEU A 192 -9.71 18.19 7.62
C LEU A 192 -9.70 18.40 9.13
N ARG A 193 -9.44 19.63 9.58
CA ARG A 193 -9.42 19.99 11.01
C ARG A 193 -10.76 19.69 11.69
N ASP A 194 -11.88 20.02 11.07
CA ASP A 194 -13.24 19.81 11.59
C ASP A 194 -13.59 18.32 11.71
N ARG A 195 -12.84 17.45 11.00
CA ARG A 195 -12.91 15.99 11.11
C ARG A 195 -11.89 15.42 12.11
N GLY A 196 -11.13 16.26 12.80
CA GLY A 196 -10.07 15.88 13.74
C GLY A 196 -8.78 15.45 13.06
N ILE A 197 -8.53 15.90 11.83
CA ILE A 197 -7.31 15.61 11.07
C ILE A 197 -6.46 16.89 11.01
N HIS A 198 -5.38 16.93 11.79
CA HIS A 198 -4.57 18.13 12.06
C HIS A 198 -3.25 18.20 11.28
N ILE A 199 -3.10 17.39 10.23
CA ILE A 199 -1.81 17.24 9.51
C ILE A 199 -1.40 18.51 8.73
N TRP A 200 -2.35 19.39 8.42
CA TRP A 200 -2.12 20.65 7.69
C TRP A 200 -2.11 21.89 8.58
N ASP A 201 -2.52 21.80 9.85
CA ASP A 201 -2.70 22.95 10.77
C ASP A 201 -1.45 23.82 10.85
N GLY A 202 -0.27 23.21 10.97
CA GLY A 202 0.99 23.95 11.05
C GLY A 202 1.29 24.76 9.79
N ASN A 203 0.99 24.21 8.61
CA ASN A 203 1.25 24.84 7.31
C ASN A 203 0.14 25.79 6.85
N SER A 204 -1.02 25.74 7.50
CA SER A 204 -2.17 26.60 7.20
C SER A 204 -2.35 27.75 8.18
N SER A 205 -1.54 27.81 9.24
CA SER A 205 -1.61 28.85 10.27
C SER A 205 -1.26 30.24 9.72
N ARG A 206 -1.81 31.27 10.35
CA ARG A 206 -1.53 32.68 9.99
C ARG A 206 -0.03 32.98 9.94
N ASP A 207 0.69 32.60 10.98
CA ASP A 207 2.14 32.81 11.10
C ASP A 207 2.92 32.13 9.95
N PHE A 208 2.54 30.91 9.57
CA PHE A 208 3.19 30.20 8.49
C PHE A 208 2.93 30.84 7.13
N LEU A 209 1.67 31.21 6.85
CA LEU A 209 1.29 31.88 5.61
C LEU A 209 1.99 33.25 5.49
N ASP A 210 2.08 34.01 6.58
CA ASP A 210 2.81 35.28 6.60
C ASP A 210 4.32 35.08 6.41
N GLY A 211 4.90 34.05 7.02
CA GLY A 211 6.29 33.65 6.78
C GLY A 211 6.57 33.23 5.33
N ARG A 212 5.53 32.85 4.57
CA ARG A 212 5.59 32.58 3.12
C ARG A 212 5.30 33.81 2.25
N GLY A 213 4.96 34.96 2.83
CA GLY A 213 4.55 36.17 2.12
C GLY A 213 3.11 36.13 1.60
N LEU A 214 2.29 35.19 2.06
CA LEU A 214 0.90 34.97 1.65
C LEU A 214 -0.08 35.72 2.56
N HIS A 215 0.20 37.00 2.83
CA HIS A 215 -0.57 37.85 3.75
C HIS A 215 -2.04 38.04 3.34
N HIS A 216 -2.31 37.92 2.03
CA HIS A 216 -3.64 38.08 1.45
C HIS A 216 -4.51 36.83 1.59
N ARG A 217 -3.92 35.67 1.93
CA ARG A 217 -4.67 34.41 2.10
C ARG A 217 -5.33 34.37 3.46
N GLU A 218 -6.52 33.80 3.55
CA GLU A 218 -7.13 33.50 4.85
C GLU A 218 -6.40 32.35 5.56
N GLU A 219 -6.44 32.32 6.89
CA GLU A 219 -5.96 31.13 7.63
C GLU A 219 -6.75 29.89 7.20
N GLY A 220 -6.06 28.78 6.94
CA GLY A 220 -6.64 27.55 6.38
C GLY A 220 -6.61 27.45 4.86
N ASP A 221 -6.43 28.56 4.11
CA ASP A 221 -6.28 28.54 2.65
C ASP A 221 -4.85 28.14 2.26
N LEU A 222 -4.70 26.91 1.78
CA LEU A 222 -3.39 26.37 1.37
C LEU A 222 -2.94 26.84 -0.02
N GLY A 223 -3.80 27.57 -0.75
CA GLY A 223 -3.56 27.94 -2.14
C GLY A 223 -3.77 26.76 -3.10
N PRO A 224 -3.26 26.83 -4.34
CA PRO A 224 -3.53 25.84 -5.38
C PRO A 224 -2.68 24.57 -5.22
N VAL A 225 -2.77 23.91 -4.06
CA VAL A 225 -2.02 22.69 -3.71
C VAL A 225 -2.63 21.42 -4.31
N TYR A 226 -1.84 20.34 -4.36
CA TYR A 226 -2.22 18.96 -4.73
C TYR A 226 -3.57 18.77 -5.44
N GLY A 227 -4.67 18.63 -4.69
CA GLY A 227 -6.00 18.37 -5.21
C GLY A 227 -6.45 19.40 -6.24
N PHE A 228 -6.19 20.68 -6.00
CA PHE A 228 -6.45 21.74 -6.98
C PHE A 228 -5.71 21.48 -8.29
N GLN A 229 -4.43 21.10 -8.23
CA GLN A 229 -3.70 20.75 -9.45
C GLN A 229 -4.26 19.48 -10.09
N TRP A 230 -4.75 18.51 -9.32
CA TRP A 230 -5.33 17.28 -9.88
C TRP A 230 -6.64 17.51 -10.62
N ARG A 231 -7.48 18.44 -10.15
CA ARG A 231 -8.83 18.68 -10.69
C ARG A 231 -8.93 19.93 -11.57
N HIS A 232 -8.02 20.89 -11.39
CA HIS A 232 -8.07 22.24 -11.97
C HIS A 232 -6.68 22.73 -12.44
N PHE A 233 -5.85 21.85 -13.00
CA PHE A 233 -4.48 22.19 -13.40
C PHE A 233 -4.46 23.40 -14.35
N GLY A 234 -3.69 24.44 -13.99
CA GLY A 234 -3.56 25.67 -14.78
C GLY A 234 -4.72 26.67 -14.65
N ALA A 235 -5.74 26.40 -13.84
CA ALA A 235 -6.75 27.40 -13.48
C ALA A 235 -6.11 28.51 -12.62
N GLN A 236 -6.62 29.74 -12.76
CA GLN A 236 -6.20 30.86 -11.93
C GLN A 236 -6.83 30.74 -10.54
N TYR A 237 -6.00 30.54 -9.53
CA TYR A 237 -6.47 30.47 -8.15
C TYR A 237 -6.91 31.84 -7.65
N VAL A 238 -8.04 31.88 -6.96
CA VAL A 238 -8.61 33.05 -6.27
C VAL A 238 -8.50 32.82 -4.76
N ASP A 239 -9.35 31.95 -4.22
CA ASP A 239 -9.38 31.54 -2.82
C ASP A 239 -9.96 30.12 -2.68
N ARG A 240 -10.04 29.62 -1.45
CA ARG A 240 -10.60 28.30 -1.11
C ARG A 240 -12.13 28.20 -1.21
N HIS A 241 -12.84 29.32 -1.34
CA HIS A 241 -14.31 29.36 -1.34
C HIS A 241 -14.88 29.36 -2.76
N THR A 242 -14.04 29.68 -3.74
CA THR A 242 -14.39 29.78 -5.15
C THR A 242 -14.71 28.41 -5.75
N ASP A 243 -15.79 28.34 -6.54
CA ASP A 243 -16.10 27.16 -7.35
C ASP A 243 -15.25 27.13 -8.63
N TYR A 244 -14.33 26.17 -8.70
CA TYR A 244 -13.45 25.97 -9.86
C TYR A 244 -13.99 24.94 -10.86
N SER A 245 -15.24 24.51 -10.73
CA SER A 245 -15.86 23.54 -11.64
C SER A 245 -15.72 23.95 -13.11
N GLY A 246 -15.17 23.04 -13.92
CA GLY A 246 -14.92 23.28 -15.35
C GLY A 246 -13.73 24.17 -15.67
N GLN A 247 -12.97 24.63 -14.67
CA GLN A 247 -11.76 25.44 -14.87
C GLN A 247 -10.51 24.56 -14.86
N GLY A 248 -9.54 24.91 -15.70
CA GLY A 248 -8.27 24.17 -15.83
C GLY A 248 -8.44 22.79 -16.46
N VAL A 249 -7.44 21.93 -16.24
CA VAL A 249 -7.45 20.53 -16.71
C VAL A 249 -7.73 19.59 -15.54
N ASP A 250 -8.82 18.81 -15.63
CA ASP A 250 -9.12 17.73 -14.68
C ASP A 250 -8.30 16.48 -15.04
N GLN A 251 -7.06 16.46 -14.56
CA GLN A 251 -6.11 15.37 -14.80
C GLN A 251 -6.60 14.04 -14.22
N LEU A 252 -7.27 14.07 -13.05
CA LEU A 252 -7.76 12.85 -12.41
C LEU A 252 -8.87 12.20 -13.25
N ALA A 253 -9.82 12.98 -13.75
CA ALA A 253 -10.86 12.48 -14.65
C ALA A 253 -10.25 11.88 -15.92
N GLU A 254 -9.27 12.55 -16.51
CA GLU A 254 -8.59 12.09 -17.73
C GLU A 254 -7.78 10.80 -17.50
N VAL A 255 -7.09 10.68 -16.36
CA VAL A 255 -6.42 9.43 -15.96
C VAL A 255 -7.41 8.28 -15.84
N VAL A 256 -8.54 8.49 -15.17
CA VAL A 256 -9.58 7.45 -15.02
C VAL A 256 -10.16 7.05 -16.37
N ARG A 257 -10.41 8.02 -17.26
CA ARG A 257 -10.87 7.77 -18.62
C ARG A 257 -9.86 6.93 -19.40
N MET A 258 -8.59 7.32 -19.42
CA MET A 258 -7.54 6.59 -20.14
C MET A 258 -7.32 5.17 -19.61
N ILE A 259 -7.42 4.95 -18.29
CA ILE A 259 -7.33 3.59 -17.72
C ILE A 259 -8.43 2.69 -18.29
N ARG A 260 -9.63 3.22 -18.54
CA ARG A 260 -10.78 2.46 -19.04
C ARG A 260 -10.78 2.29 -20.56
N GLU A 261 -10.44 3.36 -21.28
CA GLU A 261 -10.63 3.43 -22.73
C GLU A 261 -9.34 3.18 -23.53
N THR A 262 -8.19 3.55 -22.98
CA THR A 262 -6.88 3.45 -23.65
C THR A 262 -5.79 2.95 -22.69
N PRO A 263 -5.94 1.75 -22.09
CA PRO A 263 -5.07 1.29 -20.99
C PRO A 263 -3.60 1.10 -21.39
N GLU A 264 -3.32 0.92 -22.68
CA GLU A 264 -1.95 0.81 -23.23
C GLU A 264 -1.29 2.18 -23.47
N ASP A 265 -2.00 3.29 -23.25
CA ASP A 265 -1.41 4.62 -23.39
C ASP A 265 -0.30 4.83 -22.35
N ARG A 266 0.82 5.36 -22.81
CA ARG A 266 2.03 5.58 -21.99
C ARG A 266 2.03 6.94 -21.28
N ARG A 267 0.97 7.74 -21.43
CA ARG A 267 0.81 9.10 -20.93
C ARG A 267 -0.24 9.21 -19.82
N ILE A 268 -0.60 8.10 -19.19
CA ILE A 268 -1.48 8.07 -18.02
C ILE A 268 -0.71 8.61 -16.80
N ILE A 269 -0.66 9.94 -16.69
CA ILE A 269 0.16 10.69 -15.74
C ILE A 269 -0.72 11.72 -15.03
N LEU A 270 -0.44 11.92 -13.74
CA LEU A 270 -1.02 12.95 -12.88
C LEU A 270 0.13 13.75 -12.27
N THR A 271 0.08 15.09 -12.32
CA THR A 271 1.10 15.95 -11.71
C THR A 271 0.50 17.04 -10.82
N ALA A 272 1.13 17.27 -9.67
CA ALA A 272 0.89 18.44 -8.82
C ALA A 272 1.96 19.53 -9.01
N TRP A 273 3.03 19.26 -9.75
CA TRP A 273 4.12 20.22 -9.96
C TRP A 273 3.77 21.23 -11.06
N ASN A 274 3.37 22.42 -10.65
CA ASN A 274 3.05 23.55 -11.54
C ASN A 274 3.95 24.74 -11.21
N PRO A 275 5.06 24.96 -11.94
CA PRO A 275 6.01 26.04 -11.66
C PRO A 275 5.40 27.43 -11.57
N ALA A 276 4.35 27.72 -12.34
CA ALA A 276 3.68 29.02 -12.33
C ALA A 276 2.87 29.26 -11.04
N ALA A 277 2.38 28.19 -10.40
CA ALA A 277 1.55 28.27 -9.20
C ALA A 277 2.33 28.03 -7.90
N LEU A 278 3.60 27.60 -7.96
CA LEU A 278 4.42 27.35 -6.76
C LEU A 278 4.52 28.53 -5.79
N PRO A 279 4.66 29.80 -6.23
CA PRO A 279 4.70 30.95 -5.32
C PRO A 279 3.41 31.12 -4.51
N ASP A 280 2.28 30.63 -5.04
CA ASP A 280 0.96 30.81 -4.46
C ASP A 280 0.56 29.70 -3.48
N MET A 281 1.33 28.61 -3.42
CA MET A 281 1.09 27.46 -2.52
C MET A 281 1.70 27.71 -1.15
N ALA A 282 0.97 27.35 -0.09
CA ALA A 282 1.50 27.33 1.27
C ALA A 282 2.76 26.46 1.36
N LEU A 283 2.71 25.27 0.76
CA LEU A 283 3.86 24.36 0.66
C LEU A 283 3.94 23.75 -0.75
N PRO A 284 5.11 23.79 -1.42
CA PRO A 284 5.32 23.07 -2.67
C PRO A 284 5.05 21.56 -2.52
N PRO A 285 4.56 20.87 -3.57
CA PRO A 285 4.10 19.50 -3.43
C PRO A 285 5.28 18.52 -3.27
N CYS A 286 5.22 17.67 -2.24
CA CYS A 286 6.22 16.63 -1.99
C CYS A 286 6.06 15.44 -2.93
N HIS A 287 4.84 14.91 -3.04
CA HIS A 287 4.48 13.87 -4.01
C HIS A 287 4.00 14.52 -5.32
N MET A 288 4.98 14.83 -6.17
CA MET A 288 4.83 15.68 -7.35
C MET A 288 4.11 15.02 -8.52
N THR A 289 4.35 13.73 -8.76
CA THR A 289 3.86 13.06 -9.98
C THR A 289 3.53 11.60 -9.67
N ALA A 290 2.46 11.11 -10.30
CA ALA A 290 2.13 9.70 -10.36
C ALA A 290 1.95 9.29 -11.82
N GLN A 291 2.41 8.09 -12.18
CA GLN A 291 2.14 7.48 -13.48
C GLN A 291 1.50 6.12 -13.25
N VAL A 292 0.41 5.86 -13.97
CA VAL A 292 -0.31 4.59 -13.90
C VAL A 292 0.02 3.79 -15.15
N ARG A 293 0.29 2.50 -14.96
CA ARG A 293 0.40 1.54 -16.06
C ARG A 293 -0.54 0.37 -15.79
N PRO A 294 -1.69 0.32 -16.46
CA PRO A 294 -2.56 -0.85 -16.50
C PRO A 294 -1.80 -2.16 -16.73
N GLY A 295 -2.22 -3.22 -16.02
CA GLY A 295 -1.73 -4.57 -16.26
C GLY A 295 -2.44 -5.21 -17.46
N PRO A 296 -1.97 -6.37 -17.94
CA PRO A 296 -2.48 -7.02 -19.16
C PRO A 296 -3.95 -7.50 -19.14
N ARG A 297 -4.76 -7.16 -18.13
CA ARG A 297 -6.22 -7.46 -18.07
C ARG A 297 -6.94 -6.41 -17.23
N PHE A 298 -7.87 -5.70 -17.85
CA PHE A 298 -9.04 -5.08 -17.23
C PHE A 298 -10.27 -5.69 -17.90
#